data_AF-A0A0R2CQN0-F1
#
_entry.id   AF-A0A0R2CQN0-F1
#
_cell.length_a   1.000
_cell.length_b   1.000
_cell.length_c   1.000
_cell.angle_alpha   90.00
_cell.angle_beta   90.00
_cell.angle_gamma   90.00
#
_symmetry.space_group_name_H-M   'P 1'
#
loop_
_entity.id
_entity.type
_entity.pdbx_description
1 polymer ?
#
loop_
_entity_poly.entity_id
_entity_poly.type
_entity_poly.pdbx_seq_one_letter_code
_entity_poly.pdbx_strand_id
1 'polypeptide(L)' 'MIQAIQKHGAIKGVLMGSARILRCHPFVKGGYDPVPDHFSLRRNKEAASKYRKEMRL' A
#
# COMPACT_ATOMS: atom_id res chain seq x y z
N MET A 1 -8.19 -2.45 -0.25
CA MET A 1 -9.07 -1.45 -0.91
C MET A 1 -10.06 -0.83 0.06
N ILE A 2 -10.85 -1.63 0.81
CA ILE A 2 -11.88 -1.15 1.73
C ILE A 2 -11.37 -0.06 2.68
N GLN A 3 -10.24 -0.31 3.34
CA GLN A 3 -9.63 0.63 4.29
C GLN A 3 -9.20 1.97 3.63
N ALA A 4 -8.86 1.95 2.33
CA ALA A 4 -8.50 3.16 1.59
C ALA A 4 -9.73 3.98 1.18
N ILE A 5 -10.84 3.31 0.87
CA ILE A 5 -12.12 3.97 0.59
C ILE A 5 -12.66 4.65 1.86
N GLN A 6 -12.58 3.97 3.01
CA GLN A 6 -13.01 4.55 4.28
C GLN A 6 -12.15 5.76 4.71
N LYS A 7 -10.82 5.71 4.52
CA LYS A 7 -9.94 6.84 4.89
C LYS A 7 -9.93 8.00 3.90
N HIS A 8 -9.91 7.73 2.60
CA HIS A 8 -9.64 8.74 1.56
C HIS A 8 -10.84 9.04 0.66
N GLY A 9 -11.97 8.35 0.85
CA GLY A 9 -13.15 8.42 -0.01
C GLY A 9 -13.08 7.51 -1.24
N ALA A 10 -14.20 7.38 -1.95
CA ALA A 10 -14.35 6.45 -3.06
C ALA A 10 -13.34 6.67 -4.19
N ILE A 11 -13.18 7.91 -4.68
CA ILE A 11 -12.32 8.22 -5.82
C ILE A 11 -10.85 7.91 -5.50
N LYS A 12 -10.32 8.48 -4.41
CA LYS A 12 -8.92 8.27 -4.00
C LYS A 12 -8.66 6.82 -3.58
N GLY A 13 -9.61 6.18 -2.89
CA GLY A 13 -9.51 4.79 -2.49
C GLY A 13 -9.42 3.83 -3.68
N VAL A 14 -10.21 4.08 -4.73
CA VAL A 14 -10.14 3.33 -5.99
C VAL A 14 -8.80 3.57 -6.69
N LEU A 15 -8.36 4.82 -6.84
CA LEU A 15 -7.05 5.14 -7.45
C LEU A 15 -5.87 4.46 -6.73
N MET A 16 -5.86 4.49 -5.39
CA MET A 16 -4.84 3.78 -4.59
C MET A 16 -4.93 2.26 -4.73
N GLY A 17 -6.13 1.70 -4.88
CA GLY A 17 -6.35 0.28 -5.16
C GLY A 17 -5.80 -0.14 -6.52
N SER A 18 -6.16 0.59 -7.57
CA SER A 18 -5.69 0.34 -8.93
C SER A 18 -4.16 0.45 -9.03
N ALA A 19 -3.56 1.47 -8.39
CA ALA A 19 -2.10 1.62 -8.33
C ALA A 19 -1.39 0.44 -7.62
N ARG A 20 -2.05 -0.27 -6.70
CA ARG A 20 -1.48 -1.50 -6.11
C ARG A 20 -1.44 -2.64 -7.12
N ILE A 21 -2.51 -2.83 -7.88
CA ILE A 21 -2.60 -3.88 -8.91
C ILE A 21 -1.58 -3.63 -10.02
N LEU A 22 -1.48 -2.38 -10.51
CA LEU A 22 -0.53 -2.00 -11.56
C LEU A 22 0.94 -2.20 -11.18
N ARG A 23 1.26 -2.30 -9.87
CA ARG A 23 2.62 -2.56 -9.37
C ARG A 23 2.86 -4.04 -9.04
N CYS A 24 1.88 -4.89 -9.25
CA CYS A 24 2.02 -6.31 -9.01
C CYS A 24 2.79 -6.95 -10.17
N HIS A 25 4.00 -7.43 -9.89
CA HIS A 25 4.82 -8.16 -10.84
C HIS A 25 5.65 -9.23 -10.11
N PRO A 26 6.02 -10.35 -10.75
CA PRO A 26 6.68 -11.49 -10.09
C PRO A 26 8.04 -11.11 -9.46
N PHE A 27 8.71 -10.09 -9.99
CA PHE A 27 9.99 -9.61 -9.46
C PHE A 27 9.85 -8.58 -8.31
N VAL A 28 8.63 -8.25 -7.87
CA VAL A 28 8.43 -7.34 -6.73
C VAL A 28 8.32 -8.15 -5.46
N LYS A 29 9.12 -7.78 -4.46
CA LYS A 29 8.97 -8.34 -3.12
C LYS A 29 7.59 -7.96 -2.58
N GLY A 30 6.78 -8.97 -2.31
CA GLY A 30 5.53 -8.86 -1.57
C GLY A 30 5.76 -8.30 -0.16
N GLY A 31 4.69 -8.20 0.61
CA GLY A 31 4.75 -7.73 2.00
C GLY A 31 3.60 -6.80 2.33
N TYR A 32 3.52 -6.42 3.59
CA TYR A 32 2.45 -5.56 4.10
C TYR A 32 2.52 -4.15 3.50
N ASP A 33 1.38 -3.66 3.00
CA ASP A 33 1.24 -2.34 2.37
C ASP A 33 0.10 -1.55 3.05
N PRO A 34 0.35 -0.99 4.25
CA PRO A 34 -0.67 -0.28 5.01
C PRO A 34 -1.13 0.96 4.25
N VAL A 35 -2.40 1.35 4.45
CA VAL A 35 -2.94 2.58 3.87
C VAL A 35 -2.36 3.79 4.62
N PRO A 36 -1.59 4.68 3.96
CA PRO A 36 -1.06 5.89 4.59
C PRO A 36 -2.18 6.84 5.00
N ASP A 37 -1.90 7.70 5.98
CA ASP A 37 -2.85 8.73 6.45
C ASP A 37 -3.03 9.86 5.44
N HIS A 38 -2.05 10.08 4.57
CA HIS A 38 -2.12 11.00 3.45
C HIS A 38 -2.21 10.24 2.12
N PHE A 39 -2.94 10.79 1.16
CA PHE A 39 -3.09 10.19 -0.16
C PHE A 39 -1.73 10.07 -0.86
N SER A 40 -1.34 8.85 -1.22
CA SER A 40 -0.15 8.57 -2.01
C SER A 40 -0.36 7.33 -2.86
N LEU A 41 -0.01 7.41 -4.13
CA LEU A 41 0.00 6.28 -5.05
C LEU A 41 1.32 5.48 -4.96
N ARG A 42 2.34 6.01 -4.27
CA ARG A 42 3.65 5.35 -4.10
C ARG A 42 3.65 4.43 -2.89
N ARG A 43 4.47 3.39 -2.92
CA ARG A 43 4.56 2.39 -1.85
C ARG A 43 5.26 3.06 -0.67
N ASN A 44 4.71 2.94 0.53
CA ASN A 44 5.38 3.42 1.72
C ASN A 44 6.56 2.49 2.07
N LYS A 45 7.76 2.86 1.63
CA LYS A 45 8.98 2.07 1.87
C LYS A 45 9.32 1.95 3.36
N GLU A 46 9.00 2.98 4.15
CA GLU A 46 9.29 3.04 5.58
C GLU A 46 8.38 2.09 6.38
N ALA A 47 7.08 2.08 6.09
CA ALA A 47 6.17 1.11 6.69
C ALA A 47 6.54 -0.33 6.28
N ALA A 48 6.96 -0.53 5.03
CA ALA A 48 7.38 -1.84 4.54
C ALA A 48 8.70 -2.32 5.17
N SER A 49 9.67 -1.43 5.43
CA SER A 49 10.91 -1.79 6.12
C SER A 49 10.66 -2.08 7.60
N LYS A 50 9.80 -1.30 8.27
CA LYS A 50 9.39 -1.54 9.65
C LYS A 50 8.74 -2.92 9.81
N TYR A 51 7.77 -3.25 8.95
CA TYR A 51 7.11 -4.56 8.95
C TYR A 51 8.09 -5.72 8.76
N ARG A 52 9.01 -5.61 7.79
CA ARG A 52 10.03 -6.66 7.56
C ARG A 52 10.92 -6.85 8.78
N LYS A 53 11.40 -5.75 9.37
CA LYS A 53 12.22 -5.77 10.58
C LYS A 53 11.49 -6.42 11.76
N GLU A 54 10.21 -6.10 11.95
CA GLU A 54 9.36 -6.66 13.00
C GLU A 54 9.15 -8.16 12.82
N MET A 55 8.94 -8.62 11.58
CA MET A 55 8.80 -10.04 11.26
C MET A 55 10.14 -10.79 11.10
N ARG A 56 11.28 -10.12 11.32
CA ARG A 56 12.63 -10.68 11.12
C ARG A 56 12.85 -11.28 9.73
N LEU A 57 12.22 -10.70 8.70
CA LEU A 57 12.36 -11.05 7.27
C LEU A 57 13.45 -10.22 6.58
#